data_AF-A0A7J9CXE8-F1
#
_entry.id   AF-A0A7J9CXE8-F1
#
_cell.length_a   1.000
_cell.length_b   1.000
_cell.length_c   1.000
_cell.angle_alpha   90.00
_cell.angle_beta   90.00
_cell.angle_gamma   90.00
#
_symmetry.space_group_name_H-M   'P 1'
#
loop_
_entity.id
_entity.type
_entity.pdbx_description
1 polymer ?
#
loop_
_entity_poly.entity_id
_entity_poly.type
_entity_poly.pdbx_seq_one_letter_code
_entity_poly.pdbx_strand_id
1 'polypeptide(L)'
;MEGKRIEGNEVYALAMCVSTLLFAPIVVSQPIPTEKSQVEAWFNGIIKLVKERGTILNPELVQAEKEPRIIKVMQGGGGEFDTITKAIESAPSGNAKCVIISIGPGSYKEKIRIERNKPFIT
;
A
#
# COMPACT_ATOMS: atom_id res chain seq x y z
N MET A 1 -0.90 -58.01 -18.74
CA MET A 1 -1.29 -56.68 -18.23
C MET A 1 -1.05 -55.70 -19.37
N GLU A 2 -2.12 -55.33 -20.06
CA GLU A 2 -2.09 -54.52 -21.28
C GLU A 2 -1.73 -53.07 -20.91
N GLY A 3 -0.51 -52.65 -21.23
CA GLY A 3 -0.12 -51.25 -21.06
C GLY A 3 -0.78 -50.42 -22.16
N LYS A 4 -1.83 -49.67 -21.83
CA LYS A 4 -2.50 -48.76 -22.77
C LYS A 4 -1.47 -47.73 -23.28
N ARG A 5 -1.08 -47.86 -24.54
CA ARG A 5 -0.13 -46.99 -25.23
C ARG A 5 -0.78 -45.62 -25.41
N ILE A 6 -0.26 -44.62 -24.70
CA ILE A 6 -0.72 -43.24 -24.80
C ILE A 6 -0.22 -42.67 -26.13
N GLU A 7 -1.15 -42.23 -26.98
CA GLU A 7 -0.85 -41.72 -28.32
C GLU A 7 -0.35 -40.26 -28.28
N GLY A 8 0.33 -39.84 -29.36
CA GLY A 8 1.15 -38.62 -29.35
C GLY A 8 0.41 -37.34 -28.95
N ASN A 9 -0.88 -37.22 -29.26
CA ASN A 9 -1.71 -36.07 -28.87
C ASN A 9 -1.95 -35.99 -27.35
N GLU A 10 -2.16 -37.12 -26.68
CA GLU A 10 -2.29 -37.19 -25.23
C GLU A 10 -0.95 -36.91 -24.55
N VAL A 11 0.16 -37.35 -25.15
CA VAL A 11 1.53 -37.01 -24.69
C VAL A 11 1.78 -35.50 -24.80
N TYR A 12 1.39 -34.87 -25.91
CA TYR A 12 1.49 -33.41 -26.07
C TYR A 12 0.58 -32.66 -25.11
N ALA A 13 -0.65 -33.11 -24.91
CA ALA A 13 -1.58 -32.51 -23.94
C ALA A 13 -1.03 -32.61 -22.51
N LEU A 14 -0.47 -33.76 -22.13
CA LEU A 14 0.15 -33.95 -20.82
C LEU A 14 1.40 -33.06 -20.65
N ALA A 15 2.26 -32.99 -21.67
CA ALA A 15 3.44 -32.14 -21.68
C ALA A 15 3.07 -30.65 -21.56
N MET A 16 2.03 -30.21 -22.29
CA MET A 16 1.50 -28.85 -22.21
C MET A 16 0.93 -28.55 -20.82
N CYS A 17 0.13 -29.45 -20.23
CA CYS A 17 -0.39 -29.30 -18.87
C CYS A 17 0.70 -29.28 -17.79
N VAL A 18 1.74 -30.12 -17.92
CA VAL A 18 2.89 -30.13 -17.00
C VAL A 18 3.69 -28.84 -17.14
N SER A 19 3.87 -28.33 -18.37
CA SER A 19 4.54 -27.05 -18.58
C SER A 19 3.73 -25.87 -18.05
N THR A 20 2.41 -25.80 -18.25
CA THR A 20 1.59 -24.72 -17.67
C THR A 20 1.55 -24.77 -16.14
N LEU A 21 1.61 -25.96 -15.52
CA LEU A 21 1.74 -26.10 -14.05
C LEU A 21 3.11 -25.66 -13.53
N LEU A 22 4.20 -25.87 -14.28
CA LEU A 22 5.56 -25.47 -13.90
C LEU A 22 5.81 -23.95 -14.05
N PHE A 23 5.08 -23.28 -14.95
CA PHE A 23 5.22 -21.83 -15.20
C PHE A 23 4.09 -20.98 -14.61
N ALA A 24 3.10 -21.58 -13.95
CA ALA A 24 2.09 -20.82 -13.23
C ALA A 24 2.75 -20.01 -12.09
N PRO A 25 2.61 -18.67 -12.04
CA PRO A 25 3.17 -17.89 -10.95
C PRO A 25 2.45 -18.27 -9.66
N ILE A 26 3.13 -19.05 -8.80
CA ILE A 26 2.64 -19.34 -7.47
C ILE A 26 2.69 -18.03 -6.68
N VAL A 27 1.53 -17.41 -6.47
CA VAL A 27 1.42 -16.34 -5.46
C VAL A 27 1.46 -17.02 -4.09
N VAL A 28 2.66 -17.39 -3.65
CA VAL A 28 2.88 -17.84 -2.28
C VAL A 28 2.74 -16.61 -1.39
N SER A 29 1.63 -16.51 -0.67
CA SER A 29 1.53 -15.60 0.47
C SER A 29 2.52 -16.10 1.53
N GLN A 30 3.75 -15.60 1.50
CA GLN A 30 4.79 -16.00 2.46
C GLN A 30 4.31 -15.65 3.88
N PRO A 31 4.31 -16.60 4.82
CA PRO A 31 3.83 -16.35 6.17
C PRO A 31 4.68 -15.27 6.86
N ILE A 32 4.05 -14.49 7.73
CA ILE A 32 4.76 -13.50 8.55
C ILE A 32 5.78 -14.25 9.42
N PRO A 33 7.07 -13.87 9.43
CA PRO A 33 8.07 -14.52 10.26
C PRO A 33 7.76 -14.38 11.76
N THR A 34 7.95 -15.46 12.50
CA THR A 34 7.85 -15.45 13.97
C THR A 34 8.98 -14.65 14.61
N GLU A 35 10.17 -14.69 14.02
CA GLU A 35 11.35 -13.97 14.50
C GLU A 35 11.33 -12.51 14.09
N LYS A 36 11.33 -11.60 15.06
CA LYS A 36 11.24 -10.15 14.83
C LYS A 36 12.35 -9.62 13.92
N SER A 37 13.56 -10.17 14.01
CA SER A 37 14.70 -9.77 13.18
C SER A 37 14.50 -10.03 11.69
N GLN A 38 13.60 -10.94 11.32
CA GLN A 38 13.33 -11.31 9.93
C GLN A 38 12.17 -10.53 9.31
N VAL A 39 11.37 -9.84 10.13
CA VAL A 39 10.16 -9.15 9.70
C VAL A 39 10.47 -8.04 8.69
N GLU A 40 11.54 -7.27 8.89
CA GLU A 40 11.89 -6.18 7.97
C GLU A 40 12.31 -6.70 6.58
N ALA A 41 13.15 -7.73 6.54
CA ALA A 41 13.58 -8.34 5.29
C ALA A 41 12.41 -8.99 4.55
N TRP A 42 11.54 -9.72 5.26
CA TRP A 42 10.30 -10.28 4.72
C TRP A 42 9.37 -9.17 4.20
N PHE A 43 9.15 -8.12 4.99
CA PHE A 43 8.29 -7.00 4.60
C PHE A 43 8.80 -6.33 3.33
N ASN A 44 10.10 -6.03 3.23
CA ASN A 44 10.67 -5.40 2.05
C ASN A 44 10.67 -6.32 0.81
N GLY A 45 10.77 -7.64 1.01
CA GLY A 45 10.69 -8.62 -0.08
C GLY A 45 9.29 -8.79 -0.66
N ILE A 46 8.25 -8.66 0.18
CA ILE A 46 6.84 -8.85 -0.22
C ILE A 46 6.18 -7.52 -0.56
N ILE A 47 6.37 -6.53 0.31
CA ILE A 47 5.86 -5.17 0.22
C ILE A 47 6.87 -4.28 -0.50
N LYS A 48 6.88 -4.37 -1.83
CA LYS A 48 7.63 -3.46 -2.69
C LYS A 48 7.19 -2.00 -2.47
N LEU A 49 8.13 -1.07 -2.56
CA LEU A 49 7.85 0.36 -2.44
C LEU A 49 6.85 0.83 -3.50
N VAL A 50 6.10 1.88 -3.19
CA VAL A 50 5.11 2.50 -4.09
C VAL A 50 5.71 2.85 -5.46
N LYS A 51 6.98 3.27 -5.48
CA LYS A 51 7.76 3.53 -6.72
C LYS A 51 7.82 2.32 -7.66
N GLU A 52 7.87 1.11 -7.11
CA GLU A 52 7.94 -0.15 -7.87
C GLU A 52 6.56 -0.73 -8.19
N ARG A 53 5.52 -0.27 -7.48
CA ARG A 53 4.13 -0.71 -7.65
C ARG A 53 3.27 0.28 -8.43
N GLY A 54 3.84 1.40 -8.85
CA GLY A 54 3.10 2.52 -9.44
C GLY A 54 2.27 2.17 -10.68
N THR A 55 2.59 1.07 -11.36
CA THR A 55 1.84 0.58 -12.54
C THR A 55 0.59 -0.24 -12.18
N ILE A 56 0.50 -0.74 -10.95
CA ILE A 56 -0.61 -1.59 -10.47
C ILE A 56 -1.53 -0.81 -9.52
N LEU A 57 -1.00 0.22 -8.86
CA LEU A 57 -1.73 1.07 -7.92
C LEU A 57 -2.57 2.13 -8.67
N ASN A 58 -3.60 2.65 -7.99
CA ASN A 58 -4.39 3.77 -8.50
C ASN A 58 -3.45 4.96 -8.79
N PRO A 59 -3.45 5.53 -10.02
CA PRO A 59 -2.58 6.65 -10.39
C PRO A 59 -2.70 7.86 -9.45
N GLU A 60 -3.90 8.16 -8.94
CA GLU A 60 -4.12 9.28 -8.02
C GLU A 60 -3.43 9.05 -6.67
N LEU A 61 -3.41 7.80 -6.19
CA LEU A 61 -2.73 7.42 -4.95
C LEU A 61 -1.21 7.54 -5.13
N VAL A 62 -0.67 7.02 -6.24
CA VAL A 62 0.76 7.11 -6.57
C VAL A 62 1.21 8.57 -6.68
N GLN A 63 0.37 9.42 -7.28
CA GLN A 63 0.63 10.86 -7.36
C GLN A 63 0.62 11.50 -5.97
N ALA A 64 -0.37 11.16 -5.13
CA ALA A 64 -0.49 11.72 -3.79
C ALA A 64 0.72 11.38 -2.90
N GLU A 65 1.22 10.15 -2.99
CA GLU A 65 2.33 9.66 -2.15
C GLU A 65 3.72 10.08 -2.64
N LYS A 66 3.84 10.66 -3.85
CA LYS A 66 5.14 11.03 -4.43
C LYS A 66 5.89 12.08 -3.61
N GLU A 67 5.17 13.04 -3.03
CA GLU A 67 5.73 14.13 -2.23
C GLU A 67 4.72 14.54 -1.14
N PRO A 68 4.71 13.83 -0.01
CA PRO A 68 3.80 14.14 1.09
C PRO A 68 4.10 15.50 1.71
N ARG A 69 3.06 16.27 2.02
CA ARG A 69 3.14 17.48 2.85
C ARG A 69 2.90 17.08 4.30
N ILE A 70 3.86 17.37 5.18
CA ILE A 70 3.69 17.16 6.62
C ILE A 70 3.31 18.49 7.26
N ILE A 71 2.23 18.49 8.03
CA ILE A 71 1.74 19.63 8.81
C ILE A 71 1.86 19.29 10.29
N LYS A 72 2.57 20.11 11.07
CA LYS A 72 2.68 19.90 12.53
C LYS A 72 1.58 20.65 13.29
N VAL A 73 0.88 19.95 14.19
CA VAL A 73 -0.13 20.52 15.08
C VAL A 73 0.33 20.41 16.53
N MET A 74 0.37 21.51 17.27
CA MET A 74 0.81 21.51 18.67
C MET A 74 0.13 22.64 19.48
N GLN A 75 -0.73 22.28 20.43
CA GLN A 75 -1.46 23.25 21.28
C GLN A 75 -0.53 24.17 22.09
N GLY A 76 0.62 23.65 22.51
CA GLY A 76 1.62 24.40 23.29
C GLY A 76 2.55 25.28 22.45
N GLY A 77 2.29 25.41 21.13
CA GLY A 77 3.17 26.10 20.18
C GLY A 77 4.25 25.20 19.57
N GLY A 78 4.98 25.71 18.59
CA GLY A 78 6.02 24.96 17.87
C GLY A 78 5.53 24.10 16.69
N GLY A 79 4.20 24.01 16.50
CA GLY A 79 3.58 23.51 15.28
C GLY A 79 3.23 24.63 14.30
N GLU A 80 2.88 24.27 13.07
CA GLU A 80 2.27 25.20 12.10
C GLU A 80 0.87 25.64 12.54
N PHE A 81 0.14 24.76 13.20
CA PHE A 81 -1.17 25.04 13.77
C PHE A 81 -1.25 24.57 15.23
N ASP A 82 -2.20 25.13 15.96
CA ASP A 82 -2.54 24.79 17.34
C ASP A 82 -3.76 23.85 17.44
N THR A 83 -4.53 23.74 16.35
CA THR A 83 -5.73 22.89 16.27
C THR A 83 -5.70 21.97 15.05
N ILE A 84 -6.40 20.83 15.17
CA ILE A 84 -6.52 19.86 14.07
C ILE A 84 -7.41 20.44 12.97
N THR A 85 -8.46 21.18 13.34
CA THR A 85 -9.39 21.80 12.39
C THR A 85 -8.68 22.77 11.43
N LYS A 86 -7.81 23.65 11.95
CA LYS A 86 -7.05 24.60 11.11
C LYS A 86 -6.10 23.87 10.15
N ALA A 87 -5.48 22.78 10.60
CA ALA A 87 -4.62 21.97 9.74
C ALA A 87 -5.40 21.35 8.56
N ILE A 88 -6.59 20.80 8.82
CA ILE A 88 -7.49 20.27 7.78
C ILE A 88 -7.96 21.40 6.84
N GLU A 89 -8.30 22.56 7.39
CA GLU A 89 -8.72 23.73 6.63
C GLU A 89 -7.64 24.21 5.65
N SER A 90 -6.37 24.11 6.05
CA SER A 90 -5.21 24.48 5.24
C SER A 90 -4.94 23.56 4.04
N ALA A 91 -5.55 22.37 3.99
CA ALA A 91 -5.48 21.51 2.82
C ALA A 91 -6.41 22.03 1.71
N PRO A 92 -5.95 22.09 0.45
CA PRO A 92 -6.75 22.61 -0.66
C PRO A 92 -7.96 21.70 -0.97
N SER A 93 -9.03 22.26 -1.51
CA SER A 93 -10.08 21.47 -2.15
C SER A 93 -9.53 20.79 -3.40
N GLY A 94 -9.90 19.53 -3.65
CA GLY A 94 -9.33 18.70 -4.71
C GLY A 94 -7.86 18.34 -4.46
N ASN A 95 -7.46 18.24 -3.20
CA ASN A 95 -6.08 17.93 -2.80
C ASN A 95 -5.53 16.71 -3.55
N ALA A 96 -4.33 16.84 -4.13
CA ALA A 96 -3.70 15.77 -4.92
C ALA A 96 -2.37 15.29 -4.30
N LYS A 97 -2.07 15.69 -3.06
CA LYS A 97 -0.87 15.29 -2.30
C LYS A 97 -1.29 14.65 -0.99
N CYS A 98 -0.56 13.66 -0.51
CA CYS A 98 -0.77 13.16 0.85
C CYS A 98 -0.44 14.29 1.85
N VAL A 99 -1.42 14.72 2.63
CA VAL A 99 -1.28 15.74 3.68
C VAL A 99 -1.31 15.02 5.02
N ILE A 100 -0.14 14.88 5.63
CA ILE A 100 0.07 14.19 6.90
C ILE A 100 -0.05 15.22 8.03
N ILE A 101 -1.08 15.11 8.85
CA ILE A 101 -1.31 15.98 10.01
C ILE A 101 -0.65 15.32 11.23
N SER A 102 0.58 15.73 11.53
CA SER A 102 1.35 15.24 12.68
C SER A 102 0.91 15.96 13.95
N ILE A 103 0.09 15.28 14.75
CA ILE A 103 -0.48 15.82 15.99
C ILE A 103 0.49 15.57 17.15
N GLY A 104 1.05 16.65 17.69
CA GLY A 104 1.90 16.64 18.87
C GLY A 104 1.12 16.36 20.16
N PRO A 105 1.81 16.09 21.29
CA PRO A 105 1.17 15.75 22.55
C PRO A 105 0.24 16.87 23.04
N GLY A 106 -0.92 16.48 23.57
CA GLY A 106 -1.94 17.43 24.03
C GLY A 106 -3.32 16.78 24.13
N SER A 107 -4.30 17.55 24.62
CA SER A 107 -5.70 17.12 24.67
C SER A 107 -6.52 17.99 23.72
N TYR A 108 -6.83 17.44 22.55
CA TYR A 108 -7.58 18.12 21.49
C TYR A 108 -9.06 17.81 21.66
N LYS A 109 -9.83 18.76 22.21
CA LYS A 109 -11.28 18.64 22.37
C LYS A 109 -11.98 19.35 21.21
N GLU A 110 -11.99 18.71 20.04
CA GLU A 110 -12.54 19.26 18.80
C GLU A 110 -13.50 18.27 18.15
N LYS A 111 -14.57 18.77 17.52
CA LYS A 111 -15.39 17.96 16.60
C LYS A 111 -14.80 18.09 15.21
N ILE A 112 -14.18 17.02 14.72
CA ILE A 112 -13.48 17.02 13.44
C ILE A 112 -14.45 16.69 12.30
N ARG A 113 -14.32 17.45 11.20
CA ARG A 113 -14.96 17.17 9.93
C ARG A 113 -13.93 17.29 8.82
N ILE A 114 -13.77 16.23 8.03
CA ILE A 114 -12.99 16.23 6.80
C ILE A 114 -14.01 16.22 5.66
N GLU A 115 -14.01 17.28 4.87
CA GLU A 115 -14.91 17.38 3.72
C GLU A 115 -14.51 16.36 2.64
N ARG A 116 -15.50 15.79 1.93
CA ARG A 116 -15.26 14.80 0.86
C ARG A 116 -14.35 15.34 -0.24
N ASN A 117 -14.35 16.65 -0.47
CA ASN A 117 -13.51 17.31 -1.47
C ASN A 117 -12.05 17.51 -1.02
N LYS A 118 -11.63 17.04 0.16
CA LYS A 118 -10.25 17.08 0.64
C LYS A 118 -9.68 15.65 0.78
N PRO A 119 -9.41 14.93 -0.33
CA PRO A 119 -8.86 13.59 -0.26
C PRO A 119 -7.39 13.60 0.21
N PHE A 120 -6.87 12.42 0.53
CA PHE A 120 -5.47 12.18 0.96
C PHE A 120 -5.02 12.94 2.22
N ILE A 121 -5.91 13.13 3.19
CA ILE A 121 -5.55 13.55 4.55
C ILE A 121 -5.17 12.29 5.35
N THR A 122 -4.05 12.33 6.07
CA THR A 122 -3.53 11.24 6.92
C THR A 122 -3.22 11.75 8.32
#